data_AF-A0AAW6CD84-F1
#
_entry.id   AF-A0AAW6CD84-F1
#
_cell.length_a   1.000
_cell.length_b   1.000
_cell.length_c   1.000
_cell.angle_alpha   90.00
_cell.angle_beta   90.00
_cell.angle_gamma   90.00
#
_symmetry.space_group_name_H-M   'P 1'
#
loop_
_entity.id
_entity.type
_entity.pdbx_description
1 polymer ?
#
loop_
_entity_poly.entity_id
_entity_poly.type
_entity_poly.pdbx_seq_one_letter_code
_entity_poly.pdbx_strand_id
1 'polypeptide(L)' 'MSNMSYCRFTNTRSDLNDCLDAIREDKRLSDVEAKAGRWMFDEFLSFCREYGVIESYDQGTLSTLFEGLEEKERGDE' A
#
# COMPACT_ATOMS: atom_id res chain seq x y z
N MET A 1 0.73 21.57 -14.44
CA MET A 1 0.24 20.98 -15.70
C MET A 1 1.10 19.76 -15.98
N SER A 2 0.60 18.56 -15.68
CA SER A 2 1.35 17.32 -15.89
C SER A 2 1.52 17.08 -17.38
N ASN A 3 2.77 17.08 -17.83
CA ASN A 3 3.11 16.89 -19.23
C ASN A 3 2.71 15.47 -19.66
N MET A 4 1.73 15.36 -20.56
CA MET A 4 1.00 14.13 -20.94
C MET A 4 1.83 13.09 -21.72
N SER A 5 3.16 13.10 -21.58
CA SER A 5 4.09 12.11 -22.12
C SER A 5 4.84 11.31 -21.03
N TYR A 6 4.58 11.55 -19.75
CA TYR A 6 5.17 10.74 -18.68
C TYR A 6 4.43 9.40 -18.57
N CYS A 7 5.15 8.32 -18.86
CA CYS A 7 4.67 6.93 -18.82
C CYS A 7 3.90 6.66 -17.53
N ARG A 8 2.66 6.14 -17.60
CA ARG A 8 1.81 5.86 -16.42
C ARG A 8 2.58 5.12 -15.32
N PHE A 9 3.42 4.16 -15.72
CA PHE A 9 4.27 3.40 -14.81
C PHE A 9 5.36 4.22 -14.12
N THR A 10 5.92 5.26 -14.74
CA THR A 10 6.95 6.09 -14.12
C THR A 10 6.39 6.89 -12.95
N ASN A 11 5.21 7.49 -13.13
CA ASN A 11 4.55 8.25 -12.07
C ASN A 11 4.10 7.32 -10.95
N THR A 12 3.39 6.24 -11.29
CA THR A 12 2.93 5.25 -10.30
C THR A 12 4.10 4.59 -9.55
N ARG A 13 5.26 4.39 -10.19
CA ARG A 13 6.45 3.88 -9.51
C ARG A 13 6.99 4.87 -8.46
N SER A 14 6.93 6.17 -8.74
CA SER A 14 7.33 7.18 -7.76
C SER A 14 6.38 7.15 -6.56
N ASP A 15 5.07 7.20 -6.80
CA ASP A 15 4.06 7.16 -5.74
C ASP A 15 4.16 5.86 -4.92
N LEU A 16 4.39 4.73 -5.59
CA LEU A 16 4.60 3.44 -4.91
C LEU A 16 5.84 3.45 -4.02
N ASN A 17 6.95 4.07 -4.45
CA ASN A 17 8.15 4.16 -3.62
C ASN A 17 7.87 4.96 -2.34
N ASP A 18 7.14 6.08 -2.46
CA ASP A 18 6.78 6.90 -1.31
C ASP A 18 5.92 6.10 -0.30
N CYS A 19 4.96 5.31 -0.79
CA CYS A 19 4.18 4.40 0.06
C CYS A 19 5.06 3.31 0.72
N LEU A 20 5.98 2.71 -0.03
CA LEU A 20 6.87 1.67 0.50
C LEU A 20 7.82 2.22 1.56
N ASP A 21 8.33 3.43 1.38
CA ASP A 21 9.21 4.07 2.35
C ASP A 21 8.43 4.43 3.63
N ALA A 22 7.18 4.88 3.52
CA ALA A 22 6.32 5.08 4.68
C ALA A 22 6.10 3.78 5.48
N ILE A 23 5.86 2.65 4.80
CA ILE A 23 5.72 1.33 5.43
C ILE A 23 7.03 0.89 6.11
N ARG A 24 8.18 1.05 5.43
CA ARG A 24 9.50 0.64 5.97
C ARG A 24 9.94 1.47 7.17
N GLU A 25 9.54 2.73 7.21
CA GLU A 25 9.83 3.65 8.32
C GLU A 25 8.80 3.54 9.46
N ASP A 26 7.87 2.57 9.40
CA ASP A 26 6.76 2.39 10.34
C ASP A 26 5.98 3.71 10.58
N LYS A 27 5.83 4.52 9.51
CA LYS A 27 5.08 5.77 9.60
C LYS A 27 3.63 5.44 9.89
N ARG A 28 3.09 6.19 10.85
CA ARG A 28 1.68 6.12 11.16
C ARG A 28 0.86 6.67 10.00
N LEU A 29 -0.18 5.94 9.61
CA LEU A 29 -1.06 6.25 8.49
C LEU A 29 -2.46 6.52 9.02
N SER A 30 -3.16 7.47 8.43
CA SER A 30 -4.59 7.61 8.73
C SER A 30 -5.35 6.31 8.39
N ASP A 31 -6.50 6.07 9.03
CA ASP A 31 -7.36 4.91 8.75
C ASP A 31 -7.68 4.75 7.26
N VAL A 32 -7.89 5.87 6.56
CA VAL A 32 -8.17 5.90 5.13
C VAL A 32 -6.96 5.44 4.31
N GLU A 33 -5.76 5.93 4.65
CA GLU A 33 -4.52 5.56 3.96
C GLU A 33 -4.12 4.11 4.22
N ALA A 34 -4.24 3.64 5.46
CA ALA A 34 -3.94 2.25 5.81
C ALA A 34 -4.86 1.27 5.05
N LYS A 35 -6.16 1.60 4.99
CA LYS A 35 -7.14 0.82 4.24
C LYS A 35 -6.89 0.85 2.74
N ALA A 36 -6.56 2.02 2.17
CA ALA A 36 -6.21 2.15 0.77
C ALA A 36 -4.93 1.36 0.42
N GLY A 37 -3.91 1.42 1.28
CA GLY A 37 -2.68 0.66 1.13
C GLY A 37 -2.93 -0.84 1.15
N ARG A 38 -3.71 -1.33 2.12
CA ARG A 38 -4.09 -2.75 2.20
C ARG A 38 -4.79 -3.23 0.92
N TRP A 39 -5.77 -2.47 0.42
CA TRP A 39 -6.47 -2.81 -0.81
C TRP A 39 -5.55 -2.83 -2.03
N MET A 40 -4.68 -1.83 -2.17
CA MET A 40 -3.70 -1.78 -3.26
C MET A 40 -2.81 -3.03 -3.29
N PHE A 41 -2.30 -3.46 -2.13
CA PHE A 41 -1.47 -4.65 -2.05
C PHE A 41 -2.26 -5.94 -2.32
N ASP A 42 -3.48 -6.06 -1.80
CA ASP A 42 -4.31 -7.25 -2.04
C ASP A 42 -4.67 -7.41 -3.52
N GLU A 43 -5.02 -6.32 -4.20
CA GLU A 43 -5.27 -6.30 -5.64
C GLU A 43 -4.02 -6.69 -6.45
N PHE A 44 -2.87 -6.09 -6.14
CA PHE A 44 -1.63 -6.34 -6.86
C PHE A 44 -1.10 -7.77 -6.64
N LEU A 45 -1.13 -8.26 -5.40
CA LEU A 45 -0.70 -9.63 -5.08
C LEU A 45 -1.67 -10.67 -5.63
N SER A 46 -2.97 -10.40 -5.64
CA SER A 46 -3.97 -11.23 -6.33
C SER A 46 -3.67 -11.33 -7.82
N PHE A 47 -3.37 -10.21 -8.48
CA PHE A 47 -2.94 -10.18 -9.88
C PHE A 47 -1.66 -11.01 -10.09
N CYS A 48 -0.65 -10.85 -9.24
CA CYS A 48 0.59 -11.63 -9.33
C CYS A 48 0.33 -13.14 -9.19
N ARG A 49 -0.58 -13.55 -8.30
CA ARG A 49 -0.97 -14.95 -8.14
C ARG A 49 -1.73 -15.47 -9.36
N GLU A 50 -2.66 -14.70 -9.90
CA GLU A 50 -3.45 -15.08 -11.09
C GLU A 50 -2.57 -15.37 -12.31
N TYR A 51 -1.52 -14.57 -12.52
CA TYR A 51 -0.57 -14.74 -13.60
C TYR A 51 0.60 -15.68 -13.27
N GLY A 52 0.62 -16.29 -12.08
CA GLY A 52 1.68 -17.21 -11.66
C GLY A 52 3.04 -16.55 -11.41
N VAL A 53 3.09 -15.24 -11.17
CA VAL A 53 4.31 -14.51 -10.76
C VAL A 53 4.72 -14.93 -9.34
N ILE A 54 3.73 -15.20 -8.49
CA ILE A 54 3.90 -15.78 -7.14
C ILE A 54 2.96 -16.97 -6.96
N GLU A 55 3.34 -17.93 -6.11
CA GLU A 55 2.48 -19.08 -5.81
C GLU A 55 1.35 -18.71 -4.82
N SER A 56 1.69 -17.97 -3.76
CA SER A 56 0.75 -17.50 -2.76
C SER A 56 1.32 -16.33 -1.96
N TYR A 57 0.44 -15.68 -1.20
CA TYR A 57 0.80 -14.67 -0.21
C TYR A 57 -0.15 -14.82 0.99
N ASP A 58 0.31 -14.40 2.17
CA ASP A 58 -0.49 -14.45 3.39
C ASP A 58 -1.28 -13.13 3.57
N GLN A 59 -2.60 -13.21 3.37
CA GLN A 59 -3.51 -12.10 3.58
C GLN A 59 -3.61 -11.65 5.04
N GLY A 60 -3.41 -12.56 6.00
CA GLY A 60 -3.39 -12.26 7.43
C GLY A 60 -2.18 -11.39 7.78
N THR A 61 -0.99 -11.79 7.33
CA THR A 61 0.23 -10.98 7.47
C THR A 61 0.06 -9.58 6.87
N LEU A 62 -0.59 -9.46 5.69
CA LEU A 62 -0.88 -8.17 5.08
C LEU A 62 -1.86 -7.32 5.91
N SER A 63 -2.91 -7.94 6.47
CA SER A 63 -3.85 -7.24 7.35
C SER A 63 -3.16 -6.71 8.60
N THR A 64 -2.39 -7.55 9.28
CA THR A 64 -1.64 -7.18 10.49
C THR A 64 -0.62 -6.08 10.23
N LEU A 65 0.04 -6.09 9.07
CA LEU A 65 0.97 -5.02 8.68
C LEU A 65 0.26 -3.66 8.66
N PHE A 66 -0.86 -3.53 7.95
CA PHE A 66 -1.56 -2.25 7.82
C PHE A 66 -2.29 -1.85 9.11
N GLU A 67 -2.89 -2.79 9.84
CA GLU A 67 -3.44 -2.55 11.19
C GLU A 67 -2.37 -2.04 12.17
N GLY A 68 -1.11 -2.48 12.00
CA GLY A 68 0.03 -2.02 12.79
C GLY A 68 0.41 -0.56 12.50
N LEU A 69 0.15 -0.08 11.28
CA LEU A 69 0.49 1.26 10.80
C LEU A 69 -0.63 2.28 11.04
N GLU A 70 -1.86 1.85 11.31
CA GLU A 70 -2.99 2.75 11.60
C GLU A 70 -2.70 3.72 12.75
N GLU A 71 -2.98 5.00 12.52
CA GLU A 71 -3.10 6.05 13.53
C GLU A 71 -4.36 5.76 14.33
N LYS A 72 -4.20 5.34 15.59
CA LYS A 72 -5.33 5.36 16.51
C LYS A 72 -5.66 6.81 16.77
N GLU A 73 -6.85 7.26 16.38
CA GLU A 73 -7.40 8.53 16.85
C GLU A 73 -7.23 8.55 18.37
N ARG A 74 -6.36 9.44 18.84
CA ARG A 74 -6.21 9.68 20.26
C ARG A 74 -7.53 10.32 20.65
N GLY A 75 -8.40 9.54 21.30
CA GLY A 75 -9.59 10.07 21.92
C GLY A 75 -9.14 11.13 22.92
N ASP A 76 -9.22 12.39 22.51
CA ASP A 76 -9.11 13.52 23.42
C ASP A 76 -10.38 13.48 24.29
N GLU A 77 -10.23 12.95 25.50
CA GLU A 77 -11.15 13.18 26.62
C GLU A 77 -10.90 14.56 27.23
#